data_AF-A0A3D3IA53-F1
#
_entry.id   AF-A0A3D3IA53-F1
#
_cell.length_a   1.000
_cell.length_b   1.000
_cell.length_c   1.000
_cell.angle_alpha   90.00
_cell.angle_beta   90.00
_cell.angle_gamma   90.00
#
_symmetry.space_group_name_H-M   'P 1'
#
loop_
_entity.id
_entity.type
_entity.pdbx_description
1 polymer ?
#
loop_
_entity_poly.entity_id
_entity_poly.type
_entity_poly.pdbx_seq_one_letter_code
_entity_poly.pdbx_strand_id
1 'polypeptide(L)' 'YHNLPDPTAPENIEKPGGRGIFLMKHLSDEVDFKENGRIVELSFYIDN' A
#
# COMPACT_ATOMS: atom_id res chain seq x y z
N TYR A 1 4.16 2.95 9.22
CA TYR A 1 4.26 1.88 8.21
C TYR A 1 5.25 2.21 7.08
N HIS A 2 6.48 2.61 7.41
CA HIS A 2 7.43 3.13 6.40
C HIS A 2 8.37 2.07 5.80
N ASN A 3 8.59 0.95 6.50
CA ASN A 3 9.56 -0.07 6.08
C ASN A 3 8.85 -1.38 5.69
N LEU A 4 7.92 -1.30 4.74
CA LEU A 4 7.36 -2.52 4.16
C LEU A 4 8.29 -3.00 3.04
N PRO A 5 8.81 -4.24 3.09
CA PRO A 5 9.62 -4.77 2.02
C PRO A 5 8.78 -4.87 0.73
N ASP A 6 9.40 -4.57 -0.41
CA ASP A 6 8.75 -4.67 -1.73
C ASP A 6 8.37 -6.14 -2.01
N PRO A 7 7.07 -6.47 -2.06
CA PRO A 7 6.61 -7.83 -2.30
C PRO A 7 6.84 -8.30 -3.75
N THR A 8 7.26 -7.43 -4.66
CA THR A 8 7.60 -7.77 -6.05
C THR A 8 9.07 -8.12 -6.24
N ALA A 9 9.92 -7.82 -5.25
CA ALA A 9 11.33 -8.20 -5.29
C ALA A 9 11.49 -9.74 -5.25
N PRO A 10 12.46 -10.32 -6.00
CA PRO A 10 12.65 -11.77 -6.09
C PRO A 10 12.75 -12.47 -4.71
N GLU A 11 13.43 -11.84 -3.75
CA GLU A 11 13.61 -12.35 -2.38
C GLU A 11 12.33 -12.33 -1.52
N ASN A 12 11.27 -11.66 -1.97
CA ASN A 12 9.99 -11.52 -1.26
C ASN A 12 8.84 -12.23 -1.97
N ILE A 13 9.05 -12.86 -3.11
CA ILE A 13 7.97 -13.39 -3.96
C ILE A 13 7.16 -14.50 -3.29
N GLU A 14 7.82 -15.34 -2.48
CA GLU A 14 7.18 -16.40 -1.69
C GLU A 14 6.58 -15.91 -0.36
N LYS A 15 6.81 -14.64 0.01
CA LYS A 15 6.25 -14.08 1.25
C LYS A 15 4.77 -13.72 1.02
N PRO A 16 3.86 -14.13 1.92
CA PRO A 16 2.43 -13.95 1.71
C PRO A 16 1.93 -12.52 2.00
N GLY A 17 2.74 -11.68 2.65
CA GLY A 17 2.33 -10.39 3.19
C GLY A 17 2.66 -9.18 2.32
N GLY A 18 2.03 -8.04 2.65
CA GLY A 18 2.43 -6.72 2.17
C GLY A 18 1.95 -6.31 0.77
N ARG A 19 1.41 -7.25 -0.01
CA ARG A 19 0.88 -6.99 -1.35
C ARG A 19 -0.26 -5.97 -1.36
N GLY A 20 -1.20 -6.04 -0.41
CA GLY A 20 -2.29 -5.07 -0.32
C GLY A 20 -1.80 -3.63 -0.10
N ILE A 21 -0.89 -3.42 0.86
CA ILE A 21 -0.30 -2.10 1.12
C ILE A 21 0.54 -1.63 -0.05
N PHE A 22 1.28 -2.53 -0.70
CA PHE A 22 2.02 -2.22 -1.91
C PHE A 22 1.10 -1.69 -3.00
N LEU A 23 0.03 -2.41 -3.32
CA LEU A 23 -0.94 -2.01 -4.36
C LEU A 23 -1.59 -0.66 -4.01
N MET A 24 -2.05 -0.48 -2.78
CA MET A 24 -2.64 0.78 -2.34
C MET A 24 -1.67 1.94 -2.57
N LYS A 25 -0.42 1.84 -2.11
CA LYS A 25 0.58 2.90 -2.28
C LYS A 25 0.98 3.19 -3.73
N HIS A 26 0.87 2.20 -4.63
CA HIS A 26 1.30 2.35 -6.03
C HIS A 26 0.18 2.78 -6.97
N LEU A 27 -1.09 2.56 -6.59
CA LEU A 27 -2.22 2.76 -7.48
C LEU A 27 -3.10 3.96 -7.11
N SER A 28 -3.04 4.46 -5.88
CA SER A 28 -3.74 5.69 -5.47
C SER A 28 -2.76 6.87 -5.36
N ASP A 29 -3.29 8.09 -5.46
CA ASP A 29 -2.48 9.30 -5.30
C ASP A 29 -2.08 9.51 -3.83
N GLU A 30 -3.01 9.25 -2.90
CA GLU A 30 -2.76 9.30 -1.47
C GLU A 30 -3.31 8.07 -0.74
N VAL A 31 -2.61 7.68 0.33
CA VAL A 31 -3.02 6.61 1.25
C VAL A 31 -2.84 7.09 2.68
N ASP A 32 -3.93 7.09 3.46
CA ASP A 32 -3.90 7.41 4.89
C ASP A 32 -4.38 6.23 5.75
N PHE A 33 -3.70 6.03 6.89
CA PHE A 33 -4.01 4.95 7.84
C PHE A 33 -4.51 5.55 9.14
N LYS A 34 -5.80 5.38 9.42
CA LYS A 34 -6.47 5.91 10.61
C LYS A 34 -6.76 4.82 11.62
N GLU A 35 -6.99 5.26 12.86
CA GLU A 35 -7.33 4.37 13.99
C GLU A 35 -6.41 3.14 14.11
N ASN A 36 -5.10 3.39 14.23
CA ASN A 36 -4.08 2.33 14.32
C ASN A 36 -4.13 1.33 13.15
N GLY A 37 -4.49 1.81 11.94
CA GLY A 37 -4.57 1.00 10.73
C GLY A 37 -5.85 0.19 10.58
N ARG A 38 -6.86 0.40 11.44
CA ARG A 38 -8.19 -0.22 11.30
C ARG A 38 -8.95 0.33 10.09
N ILE A 39 -8.68 1.59 9.73
CA ILE A 39 -9.28 2.26 8.57
C ILE A 39 -8.14 2.66 7.63
N VAL A 40 -8.32 2.37 6.34
CA VAL A 40 -7.45 2.84 5.27
C VAL A 40 -8.29 3.70 4.34
N GLU A 41 -7.86 4.94 4.13
CA GLU A 41 -8.45 5.86 3.17
C GLU A 41 -7.53 5.96 1.94
N LEU A 42 -8.14 5.85 0.75
CA LEU A 42 -7.47 5.96 -0.54
C LEU A 42 -8.07 7.14 -1.28
N SER A 43 -7.23 8.02 -1.81
CA SER A 43 -7.65 9.18 -2.60
C SER A 43 -7.18 9.04 -4.05
N PHE A 44 -8.08 9.37 -4.97
CA PHE A 44 -7.83 9.38 -6.41
C PHE A 44 -8.26 10.74 -6.96
N TYR A 45 -7.33 11.46 -7.57
CA TYR A 45 -7.57 12.74 -8.20
C TYR A 45 -7.90 12.52 -9.67
N ILE A 46 -8.98 13.13 -10.13
CA ILE A 46 -9.36 13.10 -11.53
C ILE A 46 -8.99 14.46 -12.12
N ASP A 47 -8.03 14.46 -13.03
CA ASP A 47 -7.76 15.63 -13.86
C ASP A 47 -8.89 15.79 -14.88
N ASN A 48 -9.38 17.02 -15.04
CA ASN A 48 -10.40 17.38 -16.05
C ASN A 48 -9.79 17.54 -17.44
#